data_AF-A0A0Q8PHF4-F1
#
_entry.id   AF-A0A0Q8PHF4-F1
#
_cell.length_a   1.000
_cell.length_b   1.000
_cell.length_c   1.000
_cell.angle_alpha   90.00
_cell.angle_beta   90.00
_cell.angle_gamma   90.00
#
_symmetry.space_group_name_H-M   'P 1'
#
loop_
_entity.id
_entity.type
_entity.pdbx_description
1 polymer ?
#
loop_
_entity_poly.entity_id
_entity_poly.type
_entity_poly.pdbx_seq_one_letter_code
_entity_poly.pdbx_strand_id
1 'polypeptide(L)'
;MDHPDTPAQDDPAGLSIGDLAREAGVSPAVLRMWETRHGFPVPQRLTSGHRRYTTADIGLVRQVIRRRDAGIRLEAAIAEVSATGAPASPSVYAELRRRHPSLPSHRLRKSTLLALSWAIEDECCALAERPVLFGAFQRAEFYRPAAARWRELDRVARSTIVLAADWGDSTDDRGPLRATLAEDAPMRREWAVVCDAVDSTACLTAWELPGQHRVPDLDRVFEAAWTLDPVVVRDAARVAAGVAGAAGVVSAGALIQDLAEAPAPRSAGSPDGTALYSRVVAYVDRMAHSAHLSPPEPT
;
A
#
# COMPACT_ATOMS: atom_id res chain seq x y z
N MET A 1 -20.02 7.98 54.25
CA MET A 1 -20.63 8.48 52.99
C MET A 1 -19.47 8.94 52.13
N ASP A 2 -18.60 8.03 51.71
CA ASP A 2 -18.59 7.40 50.38
C ASP A 2 -19.46 8.09 49.31
N HIS A 3 -18.76 8.73 48.38
CA HIS A 3 -19.25 9.05 47.04
C HIS A 3 -18.33 8.31 46.06
N PRO A 4 -18.87 7.53 45.12
CA PRO A 4 -18.08 6.70 44.23
C PRO A 4 -17.51 7.54 43.07
N ASP A 5 -16.19 7.61 42.96
CA ASP A 5 -15.52 8.05 41.72
C ASP A 5 -15.76 6.99 40.64
N THR A 6 -16.75 7.22 39.79
CA THR A 6 -17.01 6.43 38.58
C THR A 6 -16.15 7.01 37.44
N PRO A 7 -15.39 6.20 36.70
CA PRO A 7 -14.45 6.70 35.68
C PRO A 7 -15.21 7.25 34.48
N ALA A 8 -14.82 8.44 34.02
CA ALA A 8 -15.34 9.04 32.80
C ALA A 8 -14.90 8.21 31.57
N GLN A 9 -15.81 7.36 31.08
CA GLN A 9 -15.77 6.83 29.73
C GLN A 9 -16.34 7.88 28.78
N ASP A 10 -15.48 8.54 28.03
CA ASP A 10 -15.82 9.28 26.82
C ASP A 10 -14.89 8.79 25.70
N ASP A 11 -15.42 7.99 24.78
CA ASP A 11 -14.79 7.80 23.46
C ASP A 11 -15.90 7.73 22.41
N PRO A 12 -15.74 8.39 21.26
CA PRO A 12 -15.04 7.69 20.19
C PRO A 12 -14.21 8.64 19.30
N ALA A 13 -12.89 8.60 19.44
CA ALA A 13 -11.93 8.53 18.32
C ALA A 13 -10.45 8.62 18.78
N GLY A 14 -10.10 8.35 20.05
CA GLY A 14 -8.70 8.19 20.41
C GLY A 14 -8.36 8.25 21.90
N LEU A 15 -7.15 7.81 22.22
CA LEU A 15 -6.56 7.81 23.55
C LEU A 15 -6.30 9.24 24.04
N SER A 16 -6.53 9.50 25.33
CA SER A 16 -6.00 10.70 25.98
C SER A 16 -4.48 10.59 26.14
N ILE A 17 -3.79 11.70 26.43
CA ILE A 17 -2.34 11.64 26.74
C ILE A 17 -2.05 10.78 27.99
N GLY A 18 -3.01 10.72 28.93
CA GLY A 18 -2.91 9.87 30.11
C GLY A 18 -3.00 8.40 29.77
N ASP A 19 -3.93 8.03 28.88
CA ASP A 19 -4.08 6.65 28.41
C ASP A 19 -2.91 6.22 27.56
N LEU A 20 -2.45 7.07 26.64
CA LEU A 20 -1.25 6.81 25.86
C LEU A 20 -0.02 6.59 26.75
N ALA A 21 0.17 7.43 27.77
CA ALA A 21 1.28 7.32 28.71
C ALA A 21 1.22 6.01 29.50
N ARG A 22 0.04 5.68 30.04
CA ARG A 22 -0.24 4.46 30.80
C ARG A 22 0.04 3.21 29.95
N GLU A 23 -0.48 3.17 28.73
CA GLU A 23 -0.26 2.05 27.81
C GLU A 23 1.21 1.96 27.35
N ALA A 24 1.87 3.09 27.09
CA ALA A 24 3.26 3.10 26.65
C ALA A 24 4.28 2.84 27.78
N GLY A 25 3.85 2.87 29.04
CA GLY A 25 4.72 2.65 30.21
C GLY A 25 5.60 3.85 30.56
N VAL A 26 5.15 5.08 30.27
CA VAL A 26 5.85 6.33 30.60
C VAL A 26 4.93 7.30 31.35
N SER A 27 5.52 8.33 31.96
CA SER A 27 4.70 9.36 32.62
C SER A 27 4.09 10.33 31.59
N PRO A 28 2.88 10.86 31.84
CA PRO A 28 2.29 11.91 31.00
C PRO A 28 3.18 13.15 30.86
N ALA A 29 3.99 13.47 31.88
CA ALA A 29 4.93 14.58 31.84
C ALA A 29 6.04 14.38 30.78
N VAL A 30 6.54 13.16 30.61
CA VAL A 30 7.54 12.84 29.57
C VAL A 30 6.94 13.03 28.18
N LEU A 31 5.72 12.55 27.94
CA LEU A 31 5.04 12.72 26.64
C LEU A 31 4.73 14.19 26.34
N ARG A 32 4.30 14.98 27.33
CA ARG A 32 4.09 16.43 27.14
C ARG A 32 5.38 17.15 26.78
N MET A 33 6.50 16.75 27.38
CA MET A 33 7.82 17.31 27.07
C MET A 33 8.24 16.96 25.64
N TRP A 34 8.05 15.70 25.21
CA TRP A 34 8.33 15.30 23.83
C TRP A 34 7.45 16.04 22.82
N GLU A 35 6.16 16.21 23.12
CA GLU A 35 5.23 16.92 22.24
C GLU A 35 5.63 18.39 22.10
N THR A 36 5.94 19.05 23.23
CA THR A 36 6.27 20.49 23.24
C THR A 36 7.63 20.78 22.59
N ARG A 37 8.62 19.92 22.82
CA ARG A 37 10.01 20.17 22.41
C ARG A 37 10.36 19.58 21.06
N HIS A 38 9.71 18.48 20.68
CA HIS A 38 10.05 17.70 19.49
C HIS A 38 8.84 17.45 18.58
N GLY A 39 7.64 17.91 18.96
CA GLY A 39 6.43 17.72 18.15
C GLY A 39 5.95 16.28 18.08
N PHE A 40 6.38 15.40 19.01
CA PHE A 40 6.09 13.97 18.99
C PHE A 40 5.53 13.48 20.34
N PRO A 41 4.51 12.61 20.36
CA PRO A 41 3.68 12.17 19.24
C PRO A 41 2.75 13.29 18.74
N VAL A 42 2.25 13.19 17.51
CA VAL A 42 1.39 14.23 16.91
C VAL A 42 -0.07 13.98 17.30
N PRO A 43 -0.69 14.85 18.13
CA PRO A 43 -2.08 14.66 18.50
C PRO A 43 -3.03 15.05 17.37
N GLN A 44 -4.12 14.31 17.22
CA GLN A 44 -5.31 14.78 16.53
C GLN A 44 -6.09 15.72 17.46
N ARG A 45 -6.44 16.91 16.97
CA ARG A 45 -7.25 17.86 17.73
C ARG A 45 -8.72 17.72 17.35
N LEU A 46 -9.57 17.41 18.33
CA LEU A 46 -11.01 17.42 18.15
C LEU A 46 -11.54 18.85 17.98
N THR A 47 -12.77 18.97 17.48
CA THR A 47 -13.52 20.24 17.42
C THR A 47 -13.70 20.89 18.79
N SER A 48 -13.67 20.09 19.87
CA SER A 48 -13.65 20.54 21.26
C SER A 48 -12.29 21.10 21.73
N GLY A 49 -11.23 21.00 20.92
CA GLY A 49 -9.88 21.43 21.25
C GLY A 49 -9.05 20.42 22.04
N HIS A 50 -9.64 19.28 22.43
CA HIS A 50 -8.92 18.22 23.14
C HIS A 50 -7.99 17.43 22.21
N ARG A 51 -6.82 17.04 22.76
CA ARG A 51 -5.84 16.17 22.09
C ARG A 51 -6.28 14.71 22.20
N ARG A 52 -6.17 14.00 21.09
CA ARG A 52 -6.42 12.56 20.98
C ARG A 52 -5.28 11.90 20.22
N TYR A 53 -4.94 10.69 20.64
CA TYR A 53 -3.87 9.87 20.08
C TYR A 53 -4.45 8.53 19.63
N THR A 54 -3.81 7.90 18.67
CA THR A 54 -4.24 6.60 18.13
C THR A 54 -3.60 5.45 18.92
N THR A 55 -4.15 4.25 18.79
CA THR A 55 -3.51 3.03 19.32
C THR A 55 -2.13 2.78 18.69
N ALA A 56 -1.90 3.26 17.45
CA ALA A 56 -0.60 3.17 16.78
C ALA A 56 0.47 4.03 17.48
N ASP A 57 0.09 5.14 18.12
CA ASP A 57 1.02 6.01 18.86
C ASP A 57 1.66 5.28 20.04
N ILE A 58 0.97 4.29 20.65
CA ILE A 58 1.55 3.45 21.71
C ILE A 58 2.81 2.74 21.18
N GLY A 59 2.72 2.19 19.97
CA GLY A 59 3.82 1.49 19.32
C GLY A 59 5.01 2.40 19.03
N LEU A 60 4.74 3.59 18.51
CA LEU A 60 5.77 4.60 18.19
C LEU A 60 6.49 5.07 19.46
N VAL A 61 5.73 5.42 20.51
CA VAL A 61 6.31 5.84 21.79
C VAL A 61 7.20 4.74 22.38
N ARG A 62 6.72 3.48 22.41
CA ARG A 62 7.53 2.33 22.88
C ARG A 62 8.79 2.14 22.04
N GLN A 63 8.76 2.46 20.74
CA GLN A 63 9.93 2.34 19.87
C GLN A 63 10.98 3.43 20.14
N VAL A 64 10.56 4.67 20.43
CA VAL A 64 11.46 5.75 20.87
C VAL A 64 12.13 5.37 22.18
N ILE A 65 11.36 4.84 23.14
CA ILE A 65 11.88 4.39 24.44
C ILE A 65 12.97 3.32 24.25
N ARG A 66 12.70 2.26 23.48
CA ARG A 66 13.69 1.20 23.23
C ARG A 66 14.99 1.71 22.62
N ARG A 67 14.91 2.66 21.67
CA ARG A 67 16.09 3.28 21.06
C ARG A 67 16.89 4.13 22.05
N ARG A 68 16.19 4.88 22.90
CA ARG A 68 16.81 5.66 23.97
C ARG A 68 17.54 4.74 24.96
N ASP A 69 16.90 3.62 25.33
CA ASP A 69 17.49 2.63 26.23
C ASP A 69 18.68 1.90 25.58
N ALA A 70 18.74 1.84 24.25
CA ALA A 70 19.88 1.39 23.46
C ALA A 70 20.98 2.47 23.26
N GLY A 71 20.86 3.63 23.89
CA GLY A 71 21.87 4.71 23.87
C GLY A 71 21.73 5.73 22.74
N ILE A 72 20.67 5.65 21.93
CA ILE A 72 20.40 6.64 20.88
C ILE A 72 19.85 7.93 21.52
N ARG A 73 20.35 9.10 21.09
CA ARG A 73 19.85 10.40 21.57
C ARG A 73 18.37 10.56 21.25
N LEU A 74 17.61 11.17 22.16
CA LEU A 74 16.16 11.30 22.04
C LEU A 74 15.72 11.93 20.70
N GLU A 75 16.37 13.01 20.28
CA GLU A 75 16.08 13.68 19.01
C GLU A 75 16.29 12.75 17.81
N ALA A 76 17.38 11.97 17.80
CA ALA A 76 17.67 11.00 16.75
C ALA A 76 16.67 9.82 16.78
N ALA A 77 16.32 9.34 17.98
CA ALA A 77 15.34 8.28 18.15
C ALA A 77 13.93 8.71 17.67
N ILE A 78 13.53 9.96 17.97
CA ILE A 78 12.27 10.53 17.48
C ILE A 78 12.32 10.71 15.97
N ALA A 79 13.42 11.24 15.41
CA ALA A 79 13.57 11.43 13.96
C ALA A 79 13.52 10.09 13.22
N GLU A 80 14.22 9.07 13.70
CA GLU A 80 14.18 7.72 13.14
C GLU A 80 12.80 7.09 13.27
N VAL A 81 12.14 7.17 14.43
CA VAL A 81 10.78 6.63 14.60
C VAL A 81 9.77 7.37 13.76
N SER A 82 9.90 8.69 13.61
CA SER A 82 9.01 9.49 12.75
C SER A 82 9.27 9.22 11.26
N ALA A 83 10.50 8.86 10.88
CA ALA A 83 10.84 8.40 9.54
C ALA A 83 10.46 6.92 9.29
N THR A 84 10.38 6.10 10.34
CA THR A 84 10.04 4.66 10.28
C THR A 84 8.58 4.37 10.69
N GLY A 85 7.82 5.40 11.11
CA GLY A 85 6.43 5.25 11.50
C GLY A 85 5.68 4.70 10.31
N ALA A 86 4.89 3.63 10.54
CA ALA A 86 3.96 3.14 9.52
C ALA A 86 3.23 4.37 8.97
N PRO A 87 3.36 4.66 7.67
CA PRO A 87 2.93 5.95 7.16
C PRO A 87 1.45 6.11 7.46
N ALA A 88 1.04 7.33 7.85
CA ALA A 88 -0.36 7.69 8.08
C ALA A 88 -1.29 7.25 6.91
N SER A 89 -0.68 7.05 5.74
CA SER A 89 -1.23 6.37 4.57
C SER A 89 -0.30 5.21 4.13
N PRO A 90 -0.73 3.93 4.17
CA PRO A 90 0.09 2.77 3.81
C PRO A 90 0.64 2.82 2.36
N SER A 91 1.78 2.16 2.11
CA SER A 91 2.33 1.85 0.78
C SER A 91 2.58 0.35 0.68
N VAL A 92 2.20 -0.27 -0.45
CA VAL A 92 2.44 -1.71 -0.66
C VAL A 92 3.94 -1.96 -0.76
N TYR A 93 4.67 -1.16 -1.53
CA TYR A 93 6.13 -1.25 -1.67
C TYR A 93 6.83 -1.18 -0.31
N ALA A 94 6.56 -0.12 0.47
CA ALA A 94 7.23 0.10 1.75
C ALA A 94 6.91 -1.00 2.77
N GLU A 95 5.67 -1.51 2.77
CA GLU A 95 5.30 -2.62 3.65
C GLU A 95 6.03 -3.91 3.28
N LEU A 96 6.04 -4.27 1.99
CA LEU A 96 6.71 -5.49 1.55
C LEU A 96 8.22 -5.42 1.81
N ARG A 97 8.87 -4.28 1.56
CA ARG A 97 10.28 -4.09 1.90
C ARG A 97 10.56 -4.28 3.39
N ARG A 98 9.62 -3.88 4.27
CA ARG A 98 9.77 -3.99 5.72
C ARG A 98 9.52 -5.40 6.23
N ARG A 99 8.47 -6.08 5.76
CA ARG A 99 8.08 -7.43 6.21
C ARG A 99 8.92 -8.53 5.55
N HIS A 100 9.35 -8.30 4.31
CA HIS A 100 10.06 -9.27 3.47
C HIS A 100 11.39 -8.68 2.97
N PRO A 101 12.37 -8.44 3.86
CA PRO A 101 13.62 -7.76 3.50
C PRO A 101 14.46 -8.53 2.47
N SER A 102 14.26 -9.84 2.35
CA SER A 102 14.90 -10.71 1.36
C SER A 102 14.24 -10.67 -0.02
N LEU A 103 13.04 -10.08 -0.17
CA LEU A 103 12.39 -9.92 -1.46
C LEU A 103 13.30 -9.06 -2.36
N PRO A 104 13.69 -9.53 -3.57
CA PRO A 104 14.51 -8.73 -4.46
C PRO A 104 13.81 -7.43 -4.88
N SER A 105 14.60 -6.37 -5.03
CA SER A 105 14.14 -5.11 -5.62
C SER A 105 15.05 -4.72 -6.79
N HIS A 106 14.44 -4.25 -7.86
CA HIS A 106 15.10 -3.95 -9.13
C HIS A 106 14.71 -2.56 -9.61
N ARG A 107 15.65 -1.85 -10.24
CA ARG A 107 15.33 -0.60 -10.95
C ARG A 107 14.86 -0.93 -12.35
N LEU A 108 13.60 -0.67 -12.64
CA LEU A 108 12.95 -1.01 -13.90
C LEU A 108 12.34 0.24 -14.56
N ARG A 109 12.32 0.28 -15.89
CA ARG A 109 11.60 1.32 -16.64
C ARG A 109 10.11 1.03 -16.65
N LYS A 110 9.29 2.06 -16.84
CA LYS A 110 7.83 1.94 -16.96
C LYS A 110 7.42 0.95 -18.04
N SER A 111 8.11 0.92 -19.18
CA SER A 111 7.88 -0.07 -20.24
C SER A 111 8.02 -1.52 -19.75
N THR A 112 9.06 -1.81 -18.97
CA THR A 112 9.24 -3.14 -18.35
C THR A 112 8.16 -3.44 -17.32
N LEU A 113 7.73 -2.45 -16.54
CA LEU A 113 6.64 -2.62 -15.57
C LEU A 113 5.31 -2.91 -16.24
N LEU A 114 5.01 -2.23 -17.35
CA LEU A 114 3.81 -2.50 -18.16
C LEU A 114 3.82 -3.96 -18.66
N ALA A 115 4.96 -4.44 -19.15
CA ALA A 115 5.10 -5.83 -19.59
C ALA A 115 4.85 -6.83 -18.44
N LEU A 116 5.40 -6.57 -17.24
CA LEU A 116 5.15 -7.38 -16.05
C LEU A 116 3.68 -7.33 -15.61
N SER A 117 3.11 -6.14 -15.55
CA SER A 117 1.70 -5.89 -15.19
C SER A 117 0.76 -6.67 -16.11
N TRP A 118 0.94 -6.54 -17.43
CA TRP A 118 0.13 -7.25 -18.40
C TRP A 118 0.29 -8.77 -18.31
N ALA A 119 1.51 -9.28 -18.11
CA ALA A 119 1.72 -10.71 -17.92
C ALA A 119 0.98 -11.24 -16.68
N ILE A 120 1.07 -10.53 -15.55
CA ILE A 120 0.37 -10.88 -14.30
C ILE A 120 -1.14 -10.86 -14.51
N GLU A 121 -1.65 -9.79 -15.11
CA GLU A 121 -3.08 -9.62 -15.36
C GLU A 121 -3.60 -10.70 -16.33
N ASP A 122 -2.82 -11.13 -17.34
CA ASP A 122 -3.22 -12.20 -18.27
C ASP A 122 -3.24 -13.56 -17.58
N GLU A 123 -2.22 -13.83 -16.76
CA GLU A 123 -2.13 -15.08 -16.01
C GLU A 123 -3.27 -15.18 -14.99
N CYS A 124 -3.59 -14.07 -14.33
CA CYS A 124 -4.73 -13.99 -13.41
C CYS A 124 -6.05 -14.23 -14.17
N CYS A 125 -6.26 -13.59 -15.33
CA CYS A 125 -7.46 -13.83 -16.13
C CYS A 125 -7.59 -15.27 -16.64
N ALA A 126 -6.46 -15.93 -16.92
CA ALA A 126 -6.44 -17.28 -17.48
C ALA A 126 -6.63 -18.37 -16.42
N LEU A 127 -6.11 -18.18 -15.22
CA LEU A 127 -5.98 -19.24 -14.22
C LEU A 127 -6.69 -18.96 -12.90
N ALA A 128 -6.94 -17.70 -12.53
CA ALA A 128 -7.40 -17.38 -11.19
C ALA A 128 -8.90 -17.67 -11.01
N GLU A 129 -9.23 -18.57 -10.10
CA GLU A 129 -10.60 -18.78 -9.64
C GLU A 129 -10.95 -17.75 -8.57
N ARG A 130 -11.85 -16.82 -8.93
CA ARG A 130 -12.40 -15.80 -8.02
C ARG A 130 -11.33 -14.97 -7.29
N PRO A 131 -10.35 -14.37 -7.99
CA PRO A 131 -9.29 -13.59 -7.36
C PRO A 131 -9.81 -12.36 -6.61
N VAL A 132 -9.05 -11.94 -5.61
CA VAL A 132 -9.12 -10.56 -5.08
C VAL A 132 -8.02 -9.75 -5.76
N LEU A 133 -8.42 -8.72 -6.48
CA LEU A 133 -7.54 -7.92 -7.34
C LEU A 133 -7.40 -6.48 -6.83
N PHE A 134 -6.17 -5.98 -6.82
CA PHE A 134 -5.88 -4.58 -6.56
C PHE A 134 -4.97 -4.00 -7.64
N GLY A 135 -5.32 -2.80 -8.12
CA GLY A 135 -4.50 -2.02 -9.05
C GLY A 135 -4.26 -0.62 -8.54
N ALA A 136 -3.02 -0.25 -8.25
CA ALA A 136 -2.65 1.12 -7.90
C ALA A 136 -2.05 1.81 -9.13
N PHE A 137 -2.69 2.89 -9.57
CA PHE A 137 -2.34 3.60 -10.81
C PHE A 137 -1.81 5.01 -10.58
N GLN A 138 -1.54 5.40 -9.33
CA GLN A 138 -1.19 6.78 -8.93
C GLN A 138 -2.34 7.79 -9.16
N ARG A 139 -2.79 7.95 -10.40
CA ARG A 139 -3.81 8.91 -10.88
C ARG A 139 -4.75 8.21 -11.87
N ALA A 140 -6.01 8.64 -11.91
CA ALA A 140 -7.03 8.00 -12.73
C ALA A 140 -6.73 8.07 -14.24
N GLU A 141 -6.00 9.10 -14.69
CA GLU A 141 -5.56 9.20 -16.08
C GLU A 141 -4.68 8.01 -16.52
N PHE A 142 -3.88 7.44 -15.61
CA PHE A 142 -3.04 6.27 -15.89
C PHE A 142 -3.84 4.97 -15.86
N TYR A 143 -4.99 4.94 -15.18
CA TYR A 143 -5.93 3.83 -15.23
C TYR A 143 -6.76 3.79 -16.51
N ARG A 144 -7.13 4.95 -17.09
CA ARG A 144 -8.03 5.02 -18.26
C ARG A 144 -7.66 4.07 -19.41
N PRO A 145 -6.39 3.95 -19.84
CA PRO A 145 -6.01 2.99 -20.88
C PRO A 145 -6.23 1.53 -20.47
N ALA A 146 -6.11 1.22 -19.18
CA ALA A 146 -6.28 -0.13 -18.63
C ALA A 146 -7.74 -0.47 -18.28
N ALA A 147 -8.65 0.51 -18.27
CA ALA A 147 -10.01 0.35 -17.76
C ALA A 147 -10.80 -0.76 -18.47
N ALA A 148 -10.67 -0.89 -19.79
CA ALA A 148 -11.36 -1.95 -20.54
C ALA A 148 -10.90 -3.35 -20.10
N ARG A 149 -9.59 -3.53 -19.91
CA ARG A 149 -9.00 -4.78 -19.46
C ARG A 149 -9.38 -5.10 -18.01
N TRP A 150 -9.36 -4.11 -17.14
CA TRP A 150 -9.73 -4.29 -15.73
C TRP A 150 -11.22 -4.58 -15.56
N ARG A 151 -12.09 -4.13 -16.48
CA ARG A 151 -13.49 -4.56 -16.54
C ARG A 151 -13.65 -6.04 -16.92
N GLU A 152 -12.74 -6.61 -17.72
CA GLU A 152 -12.75 -8.05 -18.02
C GLU A 152 -12.32 -8.88 -16.80
N LEU A 153 -11.24 -8.45 -16.12
CA LEU A 153 -10.79 -9.06 -14.87
C LEU A 153 -11.88 -9.05 -13.79
N ASP A 154 -12.62 -7.94 -13.69
CA ASP A 154 -13.68 -7.78 -12.71
C ASP A 154 -14.85 -8.76 -12.87
N ARG A 155 -15.10 -9.26 -14.09
CA ARG A 155 -16.18 -10.24 -14.33
C ARG A 155 -15.93 -11.59 -13.68
N VAL A 156 -14.66 -11.97 -13.50
CA VAL A 156 -14.26 -13.26 -12.93
C VAL A 156 -13.75 -13.13 -11.49
N ALA A 157 -13.38 -11.92 -11.08
CA ALA A 157 -12.89 -11.63 -9.75
C ALA A 157 -13.98 -11.73 -8.69
N ARG A 158 -13.59 -12.15 -7.49
CA ARG A 158 -14.44 -11.98 -6.29
C ARG A 158 -14.60 -10.49 -5.96
N SER A 159 -13.53 -9.72 -6.15
CA SER A 159 -13.49 -8.28 -5.94
C SER A 159 -12.32 -7.68 -6.70
N THR A 160 -12.55 -6.55 -7.37
CA THR A 160 -11.50 -5.76 -8.01
C THR A 160 -11.55 -4.34 -7.47
N ILE A 161 -10.43 -3.84 -6.94
CA ILE A 161 -10.32 -2.48 -6.43
C ILE A 161 -9.19 -1.76 -7.15
N VAL A 162 -9.49 -0.59 -7.69
CA VAL A 162 -8.51 0.29 -8.32
C VAL A 162 -8.28 1.50 -7.42
N LEU A 163 -7.02 1.74 -7.07
CA LEU A 163 -6.57 2.86 -6.25
C LEU A 163 -5.92 3.93 -7.14
N ALA A 164 -6.51 5.12 -7.15
CA ALA A 164 -5.96 6.25 -7.89
C ALA A 164 -6.41 7.58 -7.28
N ALA A 165 -5.65 8.63 -7.57
CA ALA A 165 -6.07 10.02 -7.34
C ALA A 165 -6.90 10.55 -8.53
N ASP A 166 -7.61 11.65 -8.33
CA ASP A 166 -8.14 12.51 -9.40
C ASP A 166 -9.08 11.79 -10.40
N TRP A 167 -10.07 11.04 -9.92
CA TRP A 167 -11.05 10.32 -10.76
C TRP A 167 -11.82 11.21 -11.75
N GLY A 168 -11.89 12.52 -11.50
CA GLY A 168 -12.71 13.46 -12.26
C GLY A 168 -14.21 13.19 -12.07
N ASP A 169 -15.04 13.75 -12.94
CA ASP A 169 -16.51 13.68 -12.83
C ASP A 169 -17.10 12.35 -13.34
N SER A 170 -16.27 11.40 -13.78
CA SER A 170 -16.74 10.14 -14.35
C SER A 170 -17.15 9.16 -13.25
N THR A 171 -18.45 8.97 -13.08
CA THR A 171 -19.06 7.97 -12.18
C THR A 171 -19.41 6.67 -12.93
N ASP A 172 -18.53 6.17 -13.79
CA ASP A 172 -18.79 4.87 -14.43
C ASP A 172 -18.77 3.76 -13.36
N ASP A 173 -19.98 3.44 -12.88
CA ASP A 173 -20.27 2.46 -11.84
C ASP A 173 -20.15 1.01 -12.35
N ARG A 174 -19.89 0.81 -13.65
CA ARG A 174 -19.72 -0.53 -14.24
C ARG A 174 -18.24 -0.91 -14.28
N GLY A 175 -17.80 -1.67 -13.28
CA GLY A 175 -16.47 -2.27 -13.25
C GLY A 175 -15.86 -2.25 -11.86
N PRO A 176 -14.51 -2.24 -11.78
CA PRO A 176 -13.81 -2.27 -10.50
C PRO A 176 -14.24 -1.14 -9.57
N LEU A 177 -14.27 -1.46 -8.28
CA LEU A 177 -14.47 -0.49 -7.21
C LEU A 177 -13.32 0.51 -7.20
N ARG A 178 -13.63 1.79 -6.99
CA ARG A 178 -12.65 2.87 -7.03
C ARG A 178 -12.33 3.37 -5.64
N ALA A 179 -11.08 3.32 -5.25
CA ALA A 179 -10.55 3.92 -4.04
C ALA A 179 -9.82 5.23 -4.39
N THR A 180 -10.28 6.34 -3.82
CA THR A 180 -9.62 7.64 -4.03
C THR A 180 -8.43 7.77 -3.08
N LEU A 181 -7.23 7.89 -3.64
CA LEU A 181 -6.02 8.10 -2.85
C LEU A 181 -6.01 9.51 -2.24
N ALA A 182 -5.80 9.59 -0.92
CA ALA A 182 -5.59 10.85 -0.20
C ALA A 182 -4.41 11.64 -0.78
N GLU A 183 -4.40 12.97 -0.58
CA GLU A 183 -3.40 13.88 -1.18
C GLU A 183 -1.96 13.55 -0.77
N ASP A 184 -1.79 13.13 0.48
CA ASP A 184 -0.52 12.74 1.08
C ASP A 184 -0.21 11.24 0.95
N ALA A 185 -1.08 10.46 0.31
CA ALA A 185 -0.90 9.02 0.21
C ALA A 185 0.37 8.66 -0.58
N PRO A 186 1.33 7.91 0.01
CA PRO A 186 2.52 7.46 -0.70
C PRO A 186 2.20 6.67 -1.98
N MET A 187 1.06 5.99 -2.01
CA MET A 187 0.58 5.26 -3.19
C MET A 187 0.29 6.16 -4.41
N ARG A 188 0.25 7.49 -4.27
CA ARG A 188 0.26 8.42 -5.43
C ARG A 188 1.58 8.40 -6.21
N ARG A 189 2.63 7.79 -5.66
CA ARG A 189 3.93 7.55 -6.31
C ARG A 189 4.21 6.06 -6.53
N GLU A 190 3.18 5.23 -6.42
CA GLU A 190 3.30 3.79 -6.48
C GLU A 190 2.42 3.23 -7.59
N TRP A 191 2.99 2.30 -8.34
CA TRP A 191 2.27 1.39 -9.21
C TRP A 191 2.20 0.04 -8.51
N ALA A 192 1.02 -0.57 -8.46
CA ALA A 192 0.91 -1.94 -7.97
C ALA A 192 -0.14 -2.73 -8.76
N VAL A 193 0.12 -4.03 -8.94
CA VAL A 193 -0.86 -5.03 -9.34
C VAL A 193 -0.74 -6.20 -8.39
N VAL A 194 -1.84 -6.52 -7.71
CA VAL A 194 -1.93 -7.62 -6.75
C VAL A 194 -3.06 -8.53 -7.18
N CYS A 195 -2.75 -9.79 -7.47
CA CYS A 195 -3.73 -10.86 -7.70
C CYS A 195 -3.56 -11.89 -6.58
N ASP A 196 -4.51 -11.92 -5.65
CA ASP A 196 -4.57 -12.92 -4.57
C ASP A 196 -5.64 -13.96 -4.90
N ALA A 197 -5.19 -15.14 -5.34
CA ALA A 197 -6.01 -16.33 -5.52
C ALA A 197 -5.19 -17.59 -5.17
N VAL A 198 -5.88 -18.69 -4.88
CA VAL A 198 -5.24 -19.95 -4.45
C VAL A 198 -4.43 -20.60 -5.59
N ASP A 199 -4.95 -20.51 -6.80
CA ASP A 199 -4.42 -21.10 -8.03
C ASP A 199 -3.48 -20.16 -8.80
N SER A 200 -3.73 -18.85 -8.77
CA SER A 200 -2.90 -17.84 -9.42
C SER A 200 -2.67 -16.65 -8.50
N THR A 201 -1.50 -16.60 -7.86
CA THR A 201 -1.08 -15.49 -7.01
C THR A 201 0.18 -14.83 -7.57
N ALA A 202 0.12 -13.51 -7.66
CA ALA A 202 1.22 -12.67 -8.09
C ALA A 202 1.06 -11.25 -7.56
N CYS A 203 2.17 -10.61 -7.22
CA CYS A 203 2.21 -9.20 -6.87
C CYS A 203 3.36 -8.53 -7.61
N LEU A 204 3.10 -7.35 -8.16
CA LEU A 204 4.06 -6.37 -8.61
C LEU A 204 3.78 -5.08 -7.83
N THR A 205 4.82 -4.51 -7.22
CA THR A 205 4.77 -3.16 -6.65
C THR A 205 6.00 -2.39 -7.08
N ALA A 206 5.83 -1.13 -7.43
CA ALA A 206 6.88 -0.28 -7.94
C ALA A 206 6.71 1.15 -7.44
N TRP A 207 7.74 1.67 -6.78
CA TRP A 207 7.80 3.05 -6.32
C TRP A 207 8.59 3.91 -7.30
N GLU A 208 8.01 5.03 -7.70
CA GLU A 208 8.64 5.94 -8.65
C GLU A 208 9.76 6.77 -8.01
N LEU A 209 10.94 6.77 -8.64
CA LEU A 209 12.03 7.62 -8.19
C LEU A 209 11.70 9.11 -8.42
N PRO A 210 12.04 10.01 -7.47
CA PRO A 210 11.76 11.44 -7.61
C PRO A 210 12.59 12.08 -8.73
N GLY A 211 12.11 13.22 -9.25
CA GLY A 211 12.87 14.06 -10.19
C GLY A 211 12.64 13.77 -11.68
N GLN A 212 11.75 12.84 -12.03
CA GLN A 212 11.60 12.32 -13.40
C GLN A 212 10.59 13.08 -14.29
N HIS A 213 10.18 14.29 -13.90
CA HIS A 213 9.19 15.12 -14.60
C HIS A 213 9.52 15.46 -16.07
N ARG A 214 10.79 15.33 -16.50
CA ARG A 214 11.24 15.57 -17.89
C ARG A 214 11.60 14.28 -18.63
N VAL A 215 11.51 13.12 -17.97
CA VAL A 215 11.81 11.83 -18.58
C VAL A 215 10.60 11.40 -19.41
N PRO A 216 10.78 10.90 -20.66
CA PRO A 216 9.69 10.31 -21.41
C PRO A 216 8.93 9.27 -20.59
N ASP A 217 7.61 9.23 -20.69
CA ASP A 217 6.78 8.48 -19.74
C ASP A 217 7.17 6.99 -19.64
N LEU A 218 7.45 6.35 -20.78
CA LEU A 218 7.86 4.94 -20.84
C LEU A 218 9.27 4.67 -20.27
N ASP A 219 10.11 5.70 -20.19
CA ASP A 219 11.49 5.62 -19.70
C ASP A 219 11.64 5.98 -18.23
N ARG A 220 10.56 6.45 -17.57
CA ARG A 220 10.54 6.68 -16.11
C ARG A 220 10.94 5.40 -15.38
N VAL A 221 11.78 5.55 -14.38
CA VAL A 221 12.40 4.47 -13.60
C VAL A 221 11.73 4.34 -12.25
N PHE A 222 11.48 3.10 -11.85
CA PHE A 222 10.88 2.76 -10.58
C PHE A 222 11.76 1.75 -9.87
N GLU A 223 11.72 1.79 -8.55
CA GLU A 223 12.23 0.72 -7.71
C GLU A 223 11.08 -0.28 -7.50
N ALA A 224 11.25 -1.49 -8.01
CA ALA A 224 10.18 -2.46 -8.17
C ALA A 224 10.53 -3.81 -7.56
N ALA A 225 9.54 -4.40 -6.89
CA ALA A 225 9.59 -5.76 -6.39
C ALA A 225 8.39 -6.54 -6.93
N TRP A 226 8.59 -7.82 -7.23
CA TRP A 226 7.53 -8.69 -7.67
C TRP A 226 7.74 -10.10 -7.11
N THR A 227 6.66 -10.85 -6.96
CA THR A 227 6.69 -12.16 -6.30
C THR A 227 5.48 -13.01 -6.68
N LEU A 228 5.65 -14.33 -6.59
CA LEU A 228 4.59 -15.33 -6.68
C LEU A 228 4.38 -16.05 -5.34
N ASP A 229 5.07 -15.63 -4.28
CA ASP A 229 4.90 -16.19 -2.94
C ASP A 229 3.54 -15.77 -2.35
N PRO A 230 2.61 -16.72 -2.09
CA PRO A 230 1.28 -16.40 -1.60
C PRO A 230 1.28 -15.60 -0.30
N VAL A 231 2.26 -15.81 0.59
CA VAL A 231 2.33 -15.09 1.87
C VAL A 231 2.66 -13.62 1.64
N VAL A 232 3.61 -13.35 0.74
CA VAL A 232 4.01 -11.98 0.39
C VAL A 232 2.88 -11.27 -0.36
N VAL A 233 2.22 -11.96 -1.30
CA VAL A 233 1.07 -11.41 -2.03
C VAL A 233 -0.09 -11.12 -1.09
N ARG A 234 -0.34 -12.00 -0.11
CA ARG A 234 -1.39 -11.79 0.90
C ARG A 234 -1.13 -10.55 1.74
N ASP A 235 0.12 -10.32 2.16
CA ASP A 235 0.51 -9.10 2.86
C ASP A 235 0.29 -7.85 2.00
N ALA A 236 0.63 -7.90 0.70
CA ALA A 236 0.36 -6.81 -0.24
C ALA A 236 -1.15 -6.51 -0.37
N ALA A 237 -1.96 -7.55 -0.51
CA ALA A 237 -3.42 -7.45 -0.63
C ALA A 237 -4.04 -6.82 0.62
N ARG A 238 -3.56 -7.19 1.83
CA ARG A 238 -4.01 -6.58 3.10
C ARG A 238 -3.75 -5.07 3.14
N VAL A 239 -2.57 -4.64 2.70
CA VAL A 239 -2.23 -3.21 2.64
C VAL A 239 -3.14 -2.48 1.67
N ALA A 240 -3.30 -3.00 0.46
CA ALA A 240 -4.16 -2.40 -0.55
C ALA A 240 -5.64 -2.34 -0.09
N ALA A 241 -6.13 -3.39 0.56
CA ALA A 241 -7.46 -3.42 1.17
C ALA A 241 -7.60 -2.39 2.29
N GLY A 242 -6.58 -2.23 3.15
CA GLY A 242 -6.54 -1.20 4.19
C GLY A 242 -6.62 0.21 3.62
N VAL A 243 -5.86 0.50 2.55
CA VAL A 243 -5.91 1.80 1.86
C VAL A 243 -7.28 2.03 1.21
N ALA A 244 -7.86 1.00 0.59
CA ALA A 244 -9.21 1.09 0.03
C ALA A 244 -10.28 1.36 1.11
N GLY A 245 -10.19 0.70 2.27
CA GLY A 245 -11.07 0.93 3.40
C GLY A 245 -10.95 2.36 3.96
N ALA A 246 -9.72 2.86 4.11
CA ALA A 246 -9.48 4.25 4.51
C ALA A 246 -10.01 5.27 3.50
N ALA A 247 -10.05 4.91 2.21
CA ALA A 247 -10.65 5.70 1.14
C ALA A 247 -12.19 5.59 1.05
N GLY A 248 -12.83 4.85 1.97
CA GLY A 248 -14.29 4.72 2.06
C GLY A 248 -14.90 3.58 1.24
N VAL A 249 -14.09 2.66 0.70
CA VAL A 249 -14.62 1.47 0.02
C VAL A 249 -15.22 0.51 1.05
N VAL A 250 -16.55 0.50 1.17
CA VAL A 250 -17.27 -0.25 2.22
C VAL A 250 -16.95 -1.75 2.21
N SER A 251 -16.89 -2.37 1.04
CA SER A 251 -16.58 -3.80 0.90
C SER A 251 -15.16 -4.17 1.33
N ALA A 252 -14.24 -3.21 1.41
CA ALA A 252 -12.87 -3.46 1.82
C ALA A 252 -12.77 -3.94 3.28
N GLY A 253 -13.71 -3.56 4.15
CA GLY A 253 -13.75 -4.02 5.54
C GLY A 253 -13.88 -5.54 5.65
N ALA A 254 -14.78 -6.15 4.86
CA ALA A 254 -14.93 -7.61 4.80
C ALA A 254 -13.69 -8.27 4.20
N LEU A 255 -13.12 -7.68 3.12
CA LEU A 255 -11.89 -8.20 2.51
C LEU A 255 -10.71 -8.21 3.48
N ILE A 256 -10.55 -7.18 4.32
CA ILE A 256 -9.48 -7.13 5.32
C ILE A 256 -9.58 -8.32 6.29
N GLN A 257 -10.80 -8.66 6.73
CA GLN A 257 -11.02 -9.81 7.61
C GLN A 257 -10.69 -11.12 6.91
N ASP A 258 -11.18 -11.33 5.69
CA ASP A 258 -10.90 -12.55 4.93
C ASP A 258 -9.41 -12.71 4.62
N LEU A 259 -8.76 -11.60 4.27
CA LEU A 259 -7.34 -11.59 3.97
C LEU A 259 -6.50 -11.80 5.24
N ALA A 260 -7.04 -11.62 6.46
CA ALA A 260 -6.32 -11.82 7.72
C ALA A 260 -5.93 -13.28 7.97
N GLU A 261 -6.62 -14.23 7.32
CA GLU A 261 -6.23 -15.63 7.30
C GLU A 261 -5.00 -15.86 6.40
N ALA A 262 -4.21 -16.88 6.74
CA ALA A 262 -3.08 -17.29 5.92
C ALA A 262 -3.58 -17.81 4.57
N PRO A 263 -2.87 -17.56 3.46
CA PRO A 263 -3.26 -18.10 2.16
C PRO A 263 -3.23 -19.62 2.21
N ALA A 264 -4.20 -20.26 1.56
CA ALA A 264 -4.21 -21.71 1.43
C ALA A 264 -2.94 -22.16 0.69
N PRO A 265 -2.31 -23.27 1.13
CA PRO A 265 -1.15 -23.80 0.43
C PRO A 265 -1.54 -24.17 -1.01
N ARG A 266 -0.69 -23.82 -1.98
CA ARG A 266 -0.88 -24.22 -3.37
C ARG A 266 -0.95 -25.73 -3.46
N SER A 267 -1.90 -26.23 -4.25
CA SER A 267 -1.98 -27.66 -4.55
C SER A 267 -0.75 -28.08 -5.35
N ALA A 268 -0.16 -29.23 -4.99
CA ALA A 268 0.95 -29.83 -5.73
C ALA A 268 0.50 -30.07 -7.18
N GLY A 269 1.10 -29.35 -8.13
CA GLY A 269 0.70 -29.33 -9.55
C GLY A 269 0.28 -27.96 -10.10
N SER A 270 0.23 -26.92 -9.26
CA SER A 270 0.07 -25.53 -9.75
C SER A 270 1.25 -25.16 -10.67
N PRO A 271 1.02 -24.50 -11.82
CA PRO A 271 2.09 -24.18 -12.76
C PRO A 271 3.21 -23.39 -12.07
N ASP A 272 4.47 -23.77 -12.34
CA ASP A 272 5.69 -23.25 -11.69
C ASP A 272 6.07 -21.81 -12.13
N GLY A 273 5.06 -20.98 -12.40
CA GLY A 273 5.21 -19.63 -12.92
C GLY A 273 5.77 -19.54 -14.35
N THR A 274 6.11 -20.66 -15.00
CA THR A 274 6.75 -20.65 -16.34
C THR A 274 5.92 -19.90 -17.39
N ALA A 275 4.60 -20.10 -17.40
CA ALA A 275 3.71 -19.39 -18.33
C ALA A 275 3.76 -17.86 -18.12
N LEU A 276 3.73 -17.42 -16.86
CA LEU A 276 3.93 -16.02 -16.51
C LEU A 276 5.28 -15.50 -17.02
N TYR A 277 6.38 -16.19 -16.74
CA TYR A 277 7.71 -15.79 -17.23
C TYR A 277 7.76 -15.68 -18.75
N SER A 278 7.20 -16.65 -19.48
CA SER A 278 7.13 -16.63 -20.94
C SER A 278 6.32 -15.42 -21.46
N ARG A 279 5.20 -15.08 -20.80
CA ARG A 279 4.43 -13.86 -21.13
C ARG A 279 5.25 -12.59 -20.89
N VAL A 280 5.95 -12.49 -19.76
CA VAL A 280 6.81 -11.35 -19.44
C VAL A 280 7.87 -11.15 -20.53
N VAL A 281 8.58 -12.21 -20.90
CA VAL A 281 9.60 -12.16 -21.97
C VAL A 281 8.99 -11.68 -23.29
N ALA A 282 7.84 -12.25 -23.69
CA ALA A 282 7.17 -11.84 -24.93
C ALA A 282 6.72 -10.37 -24.93
N TYR A 283 6.24 -9.86 -23.79
CA TYR A 283 5.85 -8.45 -23.68
C TYR A 283 7.06 -7.51 -23.68
N VAL A 284 8.14 -7.84 -22.96
CA VAL A 284 9.38 -7.07 -22.97
C VAL A 284 9.96 -6.99 -24.38
N ASP A 285 9.99 -8.12 -25.09
CA ASP A 285 10.45 -8.18 -26.48
C ASP A 285 9.61 -7.31 -27.41
N ARG A 286 8.27 -7.38 -27.31
CA ARG A 286 7.35 -6.52 -28.09
C ARG A 286 7.58 -5.03 -27.83
N MET A 287 7.82 -4.65 -26.58
CA MET A 287 8.10 -3.26 -26.20
C MET A 287 9.42 -2.75 -26.78
N ALA A 288 10.46 -3.59 -26.77
CA ALA A 288 11.76 -3.25 -27.37
C ALA A 288 11.64 -3.02 -28.88
N HIS A 289 10.88 -3.86 -29.59
CA HIS A 289 10.65 -3.70 -31.04
C HIS A 289 9.80 -2.47 -31.38
N SER A 290 8.83 -2.11 -30.53
CA SER A 290 7.98 -0.93 -30.74
C SER A 290 8.76 0.39 -30.58
N ALA A 291 9.77 0.43 -29.71
CA ALA A 291 10.63 1.59 -29.53
C ALA A 291 11.55 1.86 -30.74
N HIS A 292 11.92 0.82 -31.49
CA HIS A 292 12.81 0.93 -32.66
C HIS A 292 12.13 1.40 -33.95
N LEU A 293 10.79 1.43 -34.01
CA LEU A 293 10.02 1.76 -35.22
C LEU A 293 9.56 3.23 -35.30
N SER A 294 10.11 4.13 -34.48
CA SER A 294 9.85 5.58 -34.65
C SER A 294 10.55 6.08 -35.92
N PRO A 295 9.84 6.71 -36.89
CA PRO A 295 10.45 7.22 -38.10
C PRO A 295 11.42 8.37 -37.79
N PRO A 296 12.49 8.59 -38.59
CA PRO A 296 13.36 9.75 -38.43
C PRO A 296 12.55 11.04 -38.63
N GLU A 297 12.76 12.05 -37.76
CA GLU A 297 12.16 13.37 -37.92
C GLU A 297 12.47 13.94 -39.32
N PRO A 298 11.49 14.57 -39.99
CA PRO A 298 11.75 15.26 -41.24
C PRO A 298 12.65 16.48 -40.99
N THR A 299 13.77 16.51 -41.70
CA THR A 299 14.79 17.55 -41.72
C THR A 299 14.28 18.92 -42.15
#